data_AF-A0A7S0LLS7-F1
#
_entry.id   AF-A0A7S0LLS7-F1
#
_cell.length_a   1.000
_cell.length_b   1.000
_cell.length_c   1.000
_cell.angle_alpha   90.00
_cell.angle_beta   90.00
_cell.angle_gamma   90.00
#
_symmetry.space_group_name_H-M   'P 1'
#
loop_
_entity.id
_entity.type
_entity.pdbx_description
1 polymer ?
#
loop_
_entity_poly.entity_id
_entity_poly.type
_entity_poly.pdbx_seq_one_letter_code
_entity_poly.pdbx_strand_id
1 'polypeptide(L)'
;ARGTRVIASDRMQIIPGSLKHTIGDTGTCVGGVDVCDADALNKLFHEHADENTTVWNLAAPLSVETAMDPAVAEAVTVGGMEKVLNAMKTVGARRICFTDSIGSFGATAPRRGATARWLHENPDQDPGSDYGRQKRSCRNLMAQFARDHGGDPRFAVLPGVLHSEPVWGNGTTEYALDALLAAPHQQTKHGLPASSAFVCPVDPDVRMPMVYVNDLMRGLIALQDADEAMLTEPQRGYCIPGLSFTPNELFAEIRKHHPGFGFRVELDENMNQFARIWPDELSTTEALRDLGYSPKVGLSDMVTHVLAAHEDLNQKTAQAFKAMDTDSTGMLNRTQIEAHIRKYLVQGREDYSHTGQDAVGDLVDKLMDELDTKKEGFVSWWSFTEWNRRSSLDEEVWKKVHDVQEELRKQIRELGAVPRV
;
A
#
# COMPACT_ATOMS: atom_id res chain seq x y z
N ALA A 1 3.20 8.48 -17.90
CA ALA A 1 4.37 8.92 -18.71
C ALA A 1 4.52 8.09 -20.00
N ARG A 2 3.65 8.33 -20.99
CA ARG A 2 3.80 8.06 -22.46
C ARG A 2 2.85 8.99 -23.26
N GLY A 3 2.49 10.14 -22.70
CA GLY A 3 1.39 10.99 -23.20
C GLY A 3 -0.02 10.52 -22.81
N THR A 4 -0.17 9.38 -22.12
CA THR A 4 -1.45 8.89 -21.61
C THR A 4 -1.92 9.71 -20.41
N ARG A 5 -3.19 10.15 -20.45
CA ARG A 5 -3.87 10.78 -19.31
C ARG A 5 -4.01 9.77 -18.18
N VAL A 6 -3.55 10.11 -16.97
CA VAL A 6 -3.68 9.27 -15.77
C VAL A 6 -4.78 9.82 -14.88
N ILE A 7 -5.69 8.97 -14.41
CA ILE A 7 -6.65 9.32 -13.35
C ILE A 7 -6.38 8.42 -12.16
N ALA A 8 -6.06 9.03 -11.03
CA ALA A 8 -5.93 8.34 -9.75
C ALA A 8 -7.13 8.70 -8.87
N SER A 9 -7.87 7.68 -8.43
CA SER A 9 -9.00 7.84 -7.53
C SER A 9 -8.77 7.10 -6.22
N ASP A 10 -9.13 7.73 -5.11
CA ASP A 10 -9.03 7.13 -3.79
C ASP A 10 -10.27 7.46 -2.95
N ARG A 11 -10.56 6.63 -1.94
CA ARG A 11 -11.59 6.88 -0.94
C ARG A 11 -11.22 8.07 -0.05
N MET A 12 -9.93 8.39 0.09
CA MET A 12 -9.46 9.57 0.80
C MET A 12 -10.05 10.85 0.19
N GLN A 13 -10.78 11.62 0.99
CA GLN A 13 -11.31 12.92 0.54
C GLN A 13 -10.19 13.90 0.18
N ILE A 14 -9.10 13.88 0.95
CA ILE A 14 -7.92 14.71 0.71
C ILE A 14 -6.82 13.83 0.13
N ILE A 15 -6.57 13.99 -1.16
CA ILE A 15 -5.46 13.33 -1.84
C ILE A 15 -4.13 14.02 -1.48
N PRO A 16 -3.09 13.27 -1.08
CA PRO A 16 -1.77 13.84 -0.78
C PRO A 16 -1.23 14.74 -1.90
N GLY A 17 -0.63 15.88 -1.53
CA GLY A 17 -0.01 16.81 -2.47
C GLY A 17 1.15 16.18 -3.25
N SER A 18 1.87 15.25 -2.62
CA SER A 18 2.92 14.43 -3.23
C SER A 18 2.41 13.65 -4.45
N LEU A 19 1.20 13.07 -4.36
CA LEU A 19 0.59 12.36 -5.49
C LEU A 19 0.22 13.32 -6.63
N LYS A 20 -0.40 14.47 -6.29
CA LYS A 20 -0.75 15.51 -7.28
C LYS A 20 0.49 16.05 -8.00
N HIS A 21 1.57 16.31 -7.26
CA HIS A 21 2.84 16.78 -7.82
C HIS A 21 3.48 15.71 -8.73
N THR A 22 3.43 14.44 -8.32
CA THR A 22 4.01 13.33 -9.10
C THR A 22 3.27 13.11 -10.42
N ILE A 23 1.95 13.24 -10.43
CA ILE A 23 1.14 13.13 -11.65
C ILE A 23 1.31 14.38 -12.53
N GLY A 24 1.43 15.55 -11.91
CA GLY A 24 1.61 16.83 -12.60
C GLY A 24 0.51 17.10 -13.64
N ASP A 25 0.88 17.75 -14.74
CA ASP A 25 -0.05 18.09 -15.82
C ASP A 25 -0.50 16.88 -16.66
N THR A 26 0.03 15.68 -16.38
CA THR A 26 -0.25 14.46 -17.16
C THR A 26 -1.45 13.67 -16.63
N GLY A 27 -2.13 14.16 -15.59
CA GLY A 27 -3.27 13.45 -15.03
C GLY A 27 -4.11 14.24 -14.03
N THR A 28 -5.04 13.54 -13.39
CA THR A 28 -6.01 14.10 -12.45
C THR A 28 -6.11 13.20 -11.24
N CYS A 29 -6.11 13.78 -10.04
CA CYS A 29 -6.42 13.07 -8.81
C CYS A 29 -7.86 13.40 -8.36
N VAL A 30 -8.66 12.38 -8.10
CA VAL A 30 -10.03 12.51 -7.61
C VAL A 30 -10.14 11.82 -6.25
N GLY A 31 -10.49 12.56 -5.20
CA GLY A 31 -10.70 12.01 -3.86
C GLY A 31 -12.16 11.67 -3.57
N GLY A 32 -12.39 10.94 -2.49
CA GLY A 32 -13.73 10.60 -2.00
C GLY A 32 -14.50 9.61 -2.86
N VAL A 33 -13.81 8.76 -3.64
CA VAL A 33 -14.43 7.74 -4.47
C VAL A 33 -14.43 6.42 -3.70
N ASP A 34 -15.61 6.00 -3.23
CA ASP A 34 -15.81 4.68 -2.65
C ASP A 34 -16.27 3.71 -3.75
N VAL A 35 -15.58 2.59 -3.93
CA VAL A 35 -15.98 1.57 -4.93
C VAL A 35 -17.33 0.93 -4.63
N CYS A 36 -17.83 1.08 -3.40
CA CYS A 36 -19.17 0.64 -3.02
C CYS A 36 -20.27 1.63 -3.44
N ASP A 37 -19.91 2.86 -3.83
CA ASP A 37 -20.84 3.89 -4.29
C ASP A 37 -20.94 3.88 -5.83
N ALA A 38 -22.05 3.34 -6.33
CA ALA A 38 -22.28 3.21 -7.77
C ALA A 38 -22.43 4.58 -8.46
N ASP A 39 -23.02 5.57 -7.79
CA ASP A 39 -23.25 6.90 -8.39
C ASP A 39 -21.94 7.68 -8.48
N ALA A 40 -21.10 7.59 -7.45
CA ALA A 40 -19.76 8.18 -7.47
C ALA A 40 -18.88 7.55 -8.56
N LEU A 41 -18.91 6.21 -8.71
CA LEU A 41 -18.19 5.52 -9.78
C LEU A 41 -18.70 5.91 -11.16
N ASN A 42 -20.02 5.90 -11.38
CA ASN A 42 -20.59 6.29 -12.68
C ASN A 42 -20.20 7.72 -13.05
N LYS A 43 -20.24 8.65 -12.09
CA LYS A 43 -19.79 10.02 -12.29
C LYS A 43 -18.30 10.08 -12.66
N LEU A 44 -17.44 9.40 -11.91
CA LEU A 44 -16.00 9.35 -12.18
C LEU A 44 -15.71 8.86 -13.60
N PHE A 45 -16.34 7.75 -14.00
CA PHE A 45 -16.15 7.20 -15.34
C PHE A 45 -16.69 8.12 -16.43
N HIS A 46 -17.89 8.67 -16.29
CA HIS A 46 -18.44 9.58 -17.30
C HIS A 46 -17.64 10.89 -17.47
N GLU A 47 -17.05 11.41 -16.39
CA GLU A 47 -16.28 12.66 -16.44
C GLU A 47 -14.84 12.47 -16.94
N HIS A 48 -14.26 11.27 -16.75
CA HIS A 48 -12.82 11.07 -16.89
C HIS A 48 -12.41 9.85 -17.73
N ALA A 49 -13.31 8.93 -18.05
CA ALA A 49 -13.02 7.72 -18.79
C ALA A 49 -13.76 7.65 -20.14
N ASP A 50 -13.24 6.81 -21.02
CA ASP A 50 -13.73 6.52 -22.36
C ASP A 50 -13.41 5.06 -22.74
N GLU A 51 -13.69 4.67 -23.98
CA GLU A 51 -13.46 3.30 -24.46
C GLU A 51 -11.99 2.87 -24.48
N ASN A 52 -11.05 3.82 -24.48
CA ASN A 52 -9.61 3.58 -24.48
C ASN A 52 -9.03 3.52 -23.06
N THR A 53 -9.88 3.75 -22.04
CA THR A 53 -9.46 3.77 -20.66
C THR A 53 -9.09 2.38 -20.16
N THR A 54 -7.97 2.32 -19.44
CA THR A 54 -7.46 1.12 -18.79
C THR A 54 -7.61 1.27 -17.27
N VAL A 55 -8.36 0.37 -16.65
CA VAL A 55 -8.66 0.43 -15.21
C VAL A 55 -7.70 -0.44 -14.42
N TRP A 56 -7.21 0.06 -13.29
CA TRP A 56 -6.47 -0.71 -12.29
C TRP A 56 -7.34 -0.79 -11.03
N ASN A 57 -8.02 -1.92 -10.83
CA ASN A 57 -8.88 -2.08 -9.65
C ASN A 57 -8.09 -2.73 -8.53
N LEU A 58 -7.58 -1.90 -7.62
CA LEU A 58 -6.73 -2.30 -6.49
C LEU A 58 -7.47 -2.29 -5.14
N ALA A 59 -8.74 -1.89 -5.12
CA ALA A 59 -9.52 -1.76 -3.89
C ALA A 59 -9.95 -3.13 -3.35
N ALA A 60 -9.34 -3.56 -2.24
CA ALA A 60 -9.74 -4.75 -1.49
C ALA A 60 -9.09 -4.75 -0.10
N PRO A 61 -9.81 -5.15 0.97
CA PRO A 61 -9.17 -5.52 2.24
C PRO A 61 -8.21 -6.70 2.07
N LEU A 62 -7.20 -6.79 2.95
CA LEU A 62 -6.22 -7.88 2.93
C LEU A 62 -6.70 -9.12 3.68
N SER A 63 -5.89 -10.19 3.67
CA SER A 63 -6.27 -11.51 4.19
C SER A 63 -6.68 -11.51 5.67
N VAL A 64 -5.96 -10.81 6.54
CA VAL A 64 -6.28 -10.76 7.97
C VAL A 64 -7.51 -9.87 8.22
N GLU A 65 -7.58 -8.70 7.57
CA GLU A 65 -8.74 -7.80 7.65
C GLU A 65 -10.03 -8.48 7.16
N THR A 66 -9.93 -9.27 6.09
CA THR A 66 -11.05 -10.06 5.57
C THR A 66 -11.50 -11.13 6.56
N ALA A 67 -10.56 -11.78 7.27
CA ALA A 67 -10.92 -12.75 8.29
C ALA A 67 -11.59 -12.10 9.51
N MET A 68 -11.29 -10.82 9.80
CA MET A 68 -11.92 -10.05 10.88
C MET A 68 -13.35 -9.61 10.52
N ASP A 69 -13.59 -9.15 9.29
CA ASP A 69 -14.94 -8.77 8.82
C ASP A 69 -15.20 -9.23 7.37
N PRO A 70 -15.62 -10.49 7.17
CA PRO A 70 -15.83 -11.06 5.83
C PRO A 70 -16.93 -10.35 5.04
N ALA A 71 -17.97 -9.85 5.71
CA ALA A 71 -19.13 -9.23 5.05
C ALA A 71 -18.77 -7.86 4.48
N VAL A 72 -18.03 -7.04 5.23
CA VAL A 72 -17.49 -5.78 4.72
C VAL A 72 -16.51 -6.04 3.58
N ALA A 73 -15.62 -7.03 3.72
CA ALA A 73 -14.66 -7.38 2.68
C ALA A 73 -15.34 -7.84 1.38
N GLU A 74 -16.43 -8.60 1.46
CA GLU A 74 -17.20 -9.03 0.30
C GLU A 74 -17.89 -7.85 -0.40
N ALA A 75 -18.50 -6.94 0.38
CA ALA A 75 -19.16 -5.76 -0.15
C ALA A 75 -18.18 -4.86 -0.94
N VAL A 76 -16.96 -4.70 -0.44
CA VAL A 76 -15.89 -3.93 -1.10
C VAL A 76 -15.32 -4.69 -2.30
N THR A 77 -14.86 -5.92 -2.10
CA THR A 77 -14.10 -6.66 -3.11
C THR A 77 -15.00 -7.13 -4.26
N VAL A 78 -16.08 -7.85 -3.92
CA VAL A 78 -17.00 -8.41 -4.92
C VAL A 78 -18.01 -7.36 -5.36
N GLY A 79 -18.67 -6.72 -4.40
CA GLY A 79 -19.67 -5.70 -4.67
C GLY A 79 -19.09 -4.44 -5.32
N GLY A 80 -17.85 -4.06 -5.01
CA GLY A 80 -17.15 -2.97 -5.67
C GLY A 80 -16.68 -3.34 -7.08
N MET A 81 -16.17 -4.56 -7.29
CA MET A 81 -15.83 -5.07 -8.63
C MET A 81 -17.04 -5.03 -9.57
N GLU A 82 -18.20 -5.51 -9.12
CA GLU A 82 -19.43 -5.46 -9.91
C GLU A 82 -19.78 -4.02 -10.35
N LYS A 83 -19.69 -3.05 -9.43
CA LYS A 83 -19.97 -1.64 -9.72
C LYS A 83 -18.95 -1.04 -10.68
N VAL A 84 -17.66 -1.35 -10.51
CA VAL A 84 -16.59 -0.90 -11.43
C VAL A 84 -16.84 -1.44 -12.83
N LEU A 85 -17.16 -2.73 -12.99
CA LEU A 85 -17.46 -3.33 -14.30
C LEU A 85 -18.71 -2.71 -14.94
N ASN A 86 -19.73 -2.41 -14.13
CA ASN A 86 -20.93 -1.71 -14.60
C ASN A 86 -20.61 -0.28 -15.07
N ALA A 87 -19.78 0.47 -14.34
CA ALA A 87 -19.35 1.82 -14.74
C ALA A 87 -18.46 1.78 -16.00
N MET A 88 -17.55 0.82 -16.10
CA MET A 88 -16.74 0.60 -17.31
C MET A 88 -17.61 0.38 -18.55
N LYS A 89 -18.68 -0.41 -18.42
CA LYS A 89 -19.64 -0.68 -19.50
C LYS A 89 -20.30 0.59 -20.02
N THR A 90 -20.63 1.57 -19.17
CA THR A 90 -21.36 2.78 -19.61
C THR A 90 -20.52 3.69 -20.50
N VAL A 91 -19.20 3.63 -20.39
CA VAL A 91 -18.25 4.41 -21.22
C VAL A 91 -17.54 3.56 -22.27
N GLY A 92 -17.88 2.27 -22.37
CA GLY A 92 -17.26 1.34 -23.32
C GLY A 92 -15.82 0.95 -22.98
N ALA A 93 -15.34 1.20 -21.75
CA ALA A 93 -14.00 0.81 -21.32
C ALA A 93 -13.90 -0.73 -21.25
N ARG A 94 -12.88 -1.29 -21.91
CA ARG A 94 -12.77 -2.76 -22.07
C ARG A 94 -11.72 -3.39 -21.18
N ARG A 95 -10.68 -2.65 -20.79
CA ARG A 95 -9.48 -3.20 -20.14
C ARG A 95 -9.46 -2.90 -18.64
N ILE A 96 -9.31 -3.95 -17.84
CA ILE A 96 -9.15 -3.87 -16.39
C ILE A 96 -8.05 -4.83 -15.93
N CYS A 97 -7.16 -4.36 -15.05
CA CYS A 97 -6.26 -5.21 -14.27
C CYS A 97 -6.85 -5.38 -12.87
N PHE A 98 -7.13 -6.63 -12.50
CA PHE A 98 -7.48 -7.02 -11.14
C PHE A 98 -6.29 -7.71 -10.46
N THR A 99 -6.03 -7.32 -9.21
CA THR A 99 -5.04 -8.00 -8.37
C THR A 99 -5.69 -9.15 -7.60
N ASP A 100 -5.55 -10.35 -8.15
CA ASP A 100 -5.79 -11.60 -7.45
C ASP A 100 -4.58 -11.89 -6.51
N SER A 101 -4.59 -12.99 -5.77
CA SER A 101 -3.59 -13.31 -4.76
C SER A 101 -3.33 -14.79 -4.68
N ILE A 102 -2.16 -15.17 -4.15
CA ILE A 102 -1.89 -16.55 -3.72
C ILE A 102 -2.93 -17.07 -2.72
N GLY A 103 -3.64 -16.16 -2.03
CA GLY A 103 -4.81 -16.46 -1.22
C GLY A 103 -5.94 -17.16 -1.97
N SER A 104 -5.96 -17.10 -3.30
CA SER A 104 -6.88 -17.85 -4.14
C SER A 104 -6.53 -19.33 -4.25
N PHE A 105 -5.34 -19.80 -3.87
CA PHE A 105 -4.99 -21.22 -3.92
C PHE A 105 -5.35 -21.94 -2.62
N GLY A 106 -5.94 -23.13 -2.76
CA GLY A 106 -6.26 -24.04 -1.67
C GLY A 106 -5.24 -25.16 -1.48
N ALA A 107 -5.49 -26.03 -0.50
CA ALA A 107 -4.62 -27.15 -0.14
C ALA A 107 -4.41 -28.19 -1.27
N THR A 108 -5.28 -28.21 -2.28
CA THR A 108 -5.15 -29.09 -3.45
C THR A 108 -4.28 -28.52 -4.56
N ALA A 109 -3.84 -27.26 -4.45
CA ALA A 109 -2.98 -26.62 -5.42
C ALA A 109 -1.55 -27.21 -5.42
N PRO A 110 -0.85 -27.20 -6.56
CA PRO A 110 0.57 -27.51 -6.60
C PRO A 110 1.34 -26.60 -5.64
N ARG A 111 2.15 -27.18 -4.75
CA ARG A 111 3.01 -26.40 -3.86
C ARG A 111 4.10 -25.65 -4.65
N ARG A 112 4.63 -26.23 -5.72
CA ARG A 112 5.66 -25.61 -6.55
C ARG A 112 5.20 -25.44 -7.99
N GLY A 113 5.61 -24.34 -8.60
CA GLY A 113 5.23 -24.02 -9.97
C GLY A 113 3.73 -23.79 -10.12
N ALA A 114 3.07 -23.23 -9.11
CA ALA A 114 1.65 -22.91 -9.20
C ALA A 114 1.40 -21.87 -10.30
N THR A 115 0.31 -22.03 -11.04
CA THR A 115 -0.05 -21.20 -12.18
C THR A 115 -1.45 -20.61 -12.02
N ALA A 116 -1.70 -19.46 -12.65
CA ALA A 116 -3.05 -18.91 -12.76
C ALA A 116 -3.99 -19.84 -13.57
N ARG A 117 -3.45 -20.57 -14.55
CA ARG A 117 -4.17 -21.62 -15.28
C ARG A 117 -4.75 -22.69 -14.36
N TRP A 118 -4.01 -23.12 -13.34
CA TRP A 118 -4.53 -24.10 -12.39
C TRP A 118 -5.80 -23.60 -11.67
N LEU A 119 -5.87 -22.31 -11.31
CA LEU A 119 -7.05 -21.69 -10.72
C LEU A 119 -8.25 -21.62 -11.68
N HIS A 120 -7.99 -21.61 -12.99
CA HIS A 120 -9.02 -21.65 -14.02
C HIS A 120 -9.52 -23.09 -14.25
N GLU A 121 -8.61 -24.05 -14.32
CA GLU A 121 -8.92 -25.47 -14.53
C GLU A 121 -9.55 -26.14 -13.31
N ASN A 122 -9.41 -25.53 -12.12
CA ASN A 122 -9.97 -26.02 -10.86
C ASN A 122 -10.85 -24.94 -10.20
N PRO A 123 -11.97 -24.52 -10.84
CA PRO A 123 -12.78 -23.40 -10.36
C PRO A 123 -13.43 -23.66 -8.99
N ASP A 124 -13.67 -24.92 -8.64
CA ASP A 124 -14.38 -25.34 -7.43
C ASP A 124 -13.45 -25.71 -6.26
N GLN A 125 -12.12 -25.60 -6.44
CA GLN A 125 -11.18 -25.85 -5.34
C GLN A 125 -11.44 -24.92 -4.14
N ASP A 126 -11.23 -25.41 -2.92
CA ASP A 126 -11.45 -24.62 -1.71
C ASP A 126 -10.18 -23.85 -1.31
N PRO A 127 -10.16 -22.50 -1.43
CA PRO A 127 -9.02 -21.68 -1.01
C PRO A 127 -8.83 -21.62 0.51
N GLY A 128 -9.76 -22.18 1.30
CA GLY A 128 -9.65 -22.23 2.76
C GLY A 128 -9.85 -20.90 3.48
N SER A 129 -10.26 -19.84 2.76
CA SER A 129 -10.50 -18.50 3.31
C SER A 129 -11.59 -17.74 2.54
N ASP A 130 -12.28 -16.81 3.21
CA ASP A 130 -13.22 -15.88 2.54
C ASP A 130 -12.49 -14.97 1.55
N TYR A 131 -11.28 -14.53 1.90
CA TYR A 131 -10.41 -13.76 1.02
C TYR A 131 -10.22 -14.44 -0.35
N GLY A 132 -9.81 -15.70 -0.38
CA GLY A 132 -9.65 -16.45 -1.63
C GLY A 132 -10.98 -16.72 -2.35
N ARG A 133 -12.08 -16.95 -1.61
CA ARG A 133 -13.42 -17.10 -2.20
C ARG A 133 -13.86 -15.82 -2.91
N GLN A 134 -13.69 -14.67 -2.28
CA GLN A 134 -14.06 -13.36 -2.82
C GLN A 134 -13.21 -13.01 -4.06
N LYS A 135 -11.89 -13.27 -4.04
CA LYS A 135 -11.02 -13.10 -5.21
C LYS A 135 -11.46 -13.96 -6.40
N ARG A 136 -11.87 -15.22 -6.16
CA ARG A 136 -12.49 -16.08 -7.19
C ARG A 136 -13.80 -15.48 -7.72
N SER A 137 -14.66 -14.93 -6.87
CA SER A 137 -15.90 -14.26 -7.32
C SER A 137 -15.61 -13.10 -8.28
N CYS A 138 -14.58 -12.30 -8.02
CA CYS A 138 -14.14 -11.25 -8.96
C CYS A 138 -13.67 -11.81 -10.30
N ARG A 139 -12.93 -12.93 -10.32
CA ARG A 139 -12.57 -13.62 -11.59
C ARG A 139 -13.80 -14.06 -12.38
N ASN A 140 -14.82 -14.55 -11.70
CA ASN A 140 -16.08 -14.94 -12.34
C ASN A 140 -16.81 -13.73 -12.95
N LEU A 141 -16.89 -12.61 -12.21
CA LEU A 141 -17.47 -11.36 -12.70
C LEU A 141 -16.73 -10.82 -13.94
N MET A 142 -15.39 -10.82 -13.90
CA MET A 142 -14.57 -10.42 -15.05
C MET A 142 -14.77 -11.35 -16.26
N ALA A 143 -14.82 -12.66 -16.03
CA ALA A 143 -15.07 -13.63 -17.10
C ALA A 143 -16.47 -13.43 -17.72
N GLN A 144 -17.47 -13.09 -16.90
CA GLN A 144 -18.80 -12.73 -17.39
C GLN A 144 -18.77 -11.44 -18.20
N PHE A 145 -18.13 -10.38 -17.70
CA PHE A 145 -17.97 -9.12 -18.42
C PHE A 145 -17.30 -9.32 -19.78
N ALA A 146 -16.25 -10.15 -19.86
CA ALA A 146 -15.60 -10.50 -21.12
C ALA A 146 -16.56 -11.15 -22.13
N ARG A 147 -17.39 -12.11 -21.68
CA ARG A 147 -18.36 -12.81 -22.52
C ARG A 147 -19.49 -11.90 -23.00
N ASP A 148 -20.04 -11.09 -22.11
CA ASP A 148 -21.27 -10.34 -22.35
C ASP A 148 -21.01 -9.01 -23.07
N HIS A 149 -19.83 -8.42 -22.88
CA HIS A 149 -19.51 -7.05 -23.32
C HIS A 149 -18.24 -6.95 -24.16
N GLY A 150 -17.58 -8.07 -24.48
CA GLY A 150 -16.39 -8.08 -25.33
C GLY A 150 -15.23 -7.33 -24.66
N GLY A 151 -14.84 -7.74 -23.46
CA GLY A 151 -13.81 -7.10 -22.66
C GLY A 151 -12.40 -7.69 -22.79
N ASP A 152 -11.43 -6.90 -22.33
CA ASP A 152 -10.03 -7.28 -22.09
C ASP A 152 -9.72 -7.29 -20.58
N PRO A 153 -10.47 -8.02 -19.72
CA PRO A 153 -10.05 -8.18 -18.34
C PRO A 153 -8.79 -9.05 -18.27
N ARG A 154 -7.92 -8.68 -17.34
CA ARG A 154 -6.66 -9.34 -17.02
C ARG A 154 -6.56 -9.43 -15.51
N PHE A 155 -6.00 -10.51 -15.01
CA PHE A 155 -5.74 -10.63 -13.57
C PHE A 155 -4.32 -11.11 -13.28
N ALA A 156 -3.76 -10.53 -12.23
CA ALA A 156 -2.44 -10.86 -11.73
C ALA A 156 -2.59 -11.55 -10.37
N VAL A 157 -2.12 -12.78 -10.25
CA VAL A 157 -2.06 -13.51 -8.98
C VAL A 157 -0.80 -13.09 -8.27
N LEU A 158 -0.96 -12.27 -7.22
CA LEU A 158 0.16 -11.69 -6.49
C LEU A 158 0.60 -12.61 -5.34
N PRO A 159 1.91 -12.90 -5.20
CA PRO A 159 2.47 -13.43 -3.96
C PRO A 159 2.50 -12.34 -2.86
N GLY A 160 3.11 -12.63 -1.71
CA GLY A 160 3.30 -11.58 -0.70
C GLY A 160 4.15 -10.43 -1.24
N VAL A 161 3.72 -9.19 -0.98
CA VAL A 161 4.36 -8.00 -1.56
C VAL A 161 5.32 -7.39 -0.56
N LEU A 162 6.58 -7.23 -0.96
CA LEU A 162 7.63 -6.62 -0.17
C LEU A 162 7.97 -5.24 -0.73
N HIS A 163 8.11 -4.25 0.14
CA HIS A 163 8.47 -2.88 -0.22
C HIS A 163 9.25 -2.20 0.90
N SER A 164 9.73 -0.99 0.64
CA SER A 164 10.47 -0.17 1.59
C SER A 164 9.64 0.91 2.28
N GLU A 165 8.35 1.05 1.93
CA GLU A 165 7.46 1.99 2.62
C GLU A 165 7.32 1.63 4.11
N PRO A 166 7.26 2.62 5.02
CA PRO A 166 7.23 2.40 6.46
C PRO A 166 5.86 1.93 7.01
N VAL A 167 4.85 1.85 6.14
CA VAL A 167 3.48 1.44 6.47
C VAL A 167 3.00 0.43 5.45
N TRP A 168 2.36 -0.62 5.93
CA TRP A 168 1.69 -1.65 5.14
C TRP A 168 0.37 -2.03 5.79
N GLY A 169 -0.47 -2.75 5.04
CA GLY A 169 -1.73 -3.31 5.55
C GLY A 169 -1.51 -4.53 6.44
N ASN A 170 -2.59 -5.19 6.85
CA ASN A 170 -2.52 -6.37 7.71
C ASN A 170 -2.82 -7.67 6.94
N GLY A 171 -1.78 -8.41 6.57
CA GLY A 171 -1.90 -9.69 5.87
C GLY A 171 -0.94 -10.74 6.44
N THR A 172 -1.10 -11.99 5.96
CA THR A 172 -0.27 -13.11 6.43
C THR A 172 1.21 -12.97 6.08
N THR A 173 1.53 -12.34 4.95
CA THR A 173 2.91 -12.25 4.42
C THR A 173 3.71 -11.07 4.99
N GLU A 174 3.01 -10.14 5.63
CA GLU A 174 3.51 -8.88 6.15
C GLU A 174 4.45 -9.08 7.36
N TYR A 175 4.44 -10.27 7.97
CA TYR A 175 5.44 -10.67 8.98
C TYR A 175 6.89 -10.44 8.51
N ALA A 176 7.15 -10.54 7.20
CA ALA A 176 8.47 -10.32 6.63
C ALA A 176 8.90 -8.84 6.76
N LEU A 177 7.99 -7.90 6.53
CA LEU A 177 8.23 -6.47 6.71
C LEU A 177 8.31 -6.12 8.20
N ASP A 178 7.44 -6.72 9.04
CA ASP A 178 7.49 -6.56 10.50
C ASP A 178 8.85 -7.01 11.08
N ALA A 179 9.39 -8.13 10.58
CA ALA A 179 10.72 -8.62 10.99
C ALA A 179 11.83 -7.63 10.60
N LEU A 180 11.79 -7.10 9.38
CA LEU A 180 12.75 -6.10 8.88
C LEU A 180 12.65 -4.78 9.65
N LEU A 181 11.44 -4.38 10.05
CA LEU A 181 11.21 -3.21 10.89
C LEU A 181 11.72 -3.41 12.31
N ALA A 182 11.49 -4.59 12.90
CA ALA A 182 11.92 -4.89 14.25
C ALA A 182 13.45 -4.97 14.38
N ALA A 183 14.15 -5.38 13.32
CA ALA A 183 15.57 -5.73 13.38
C ALA A 183 16.51 -4.62 13.90
N PRO A 184 16.42 -3.36 13.43
CA PRO A 184 17.29 -2.29 13.91
C PRO A 184 17.05 -1.89 15.38
N HIS A 185 15.86 -2.18 15.93
CA HIS A 185 15.47 -1.76 17.27
C HIS A 185 15.79 -2.78 18.37
N GLN A 186 16.29 -3.96 18.00
CA GLN A 186 16.65 -4.98 18.97
C GLN A 186 18.06 -4.76 19.53
N GLN A 187 18.14 -4.37 20.79
CA GLN A 187 19.36 -4.45 21.57
C GLN A 187 19.53 -5.88 22.09
N THR A 188 20.62 -6.57 21.72
CA THR A 188 20.99 -7.81 22.41
C THR A 188 21.76 -7.50 23.68
N LYS A 189 21.32 -8.05 24.81
CA LYS A 189 22.19 -8.22 25.98
C LYS A 189 22.80 -9.61 25.89
N HIS A 190 24.13 -9.69 25.77
CA HIS A 190 24.87 -10.95 25.77
C HIS A 190 24.47 -11.97 24.68
N GLY A 191 23.96 -11.50 23.52
CA GLY A 191 23.54 -12.38 22.43
C GLY A 191 22.22 -13.13 22.65
N LEU A 192 21.47 -12.81 23.71
CA LEU A 192 20.13 -13.37 23.96
C LEU A 192 19.03 -12.36 23.58
N PRO A 193 17.94 -12.78 22.91
CA PRO A 193 16.80 -11.91 22.65
C PRO A 193 16.16 -11.50 23.99
N ALA A 194 16.06 -10.20 24.25
CA ALA A 194 15.26 -9.68 25.36
C ALA A 194 13.75 -9.87 25.08
N SER A 195 12.89 -9.44 26.01
CA SER A 195 11.43 -9.35 25.82
C SER A 195 11.00 -8.46 24.64
N SER A 196 11.94 -7.85 23.91
CA SER A 196 11.78 -7.07 22.69
C SER A 196 12.03 -7.86 21.40
N ALA A 197 12.14 -9.20 21.45
CA ALA A 197 12.34 -10.04 20.27
C ALA A 197 11.13 -10.01 19.34
N PHE A 198 11.40 -10.10 18.03
CA PHE A 198 10.36 -10.21 17.00
C PHE A 198 9.54 -11.49 17.22
N VAL A 199 8.23 -11.41 17.00
CA VAL A 199 7.32 -12.55 17.14
C VAL A 199 6.98 -13.05 15.76
N CYS A 200 7.48 -14.23 15.40
CA CYS A 200 7.14 -14.87 14.13
C CYS A 200 5.76 -15.53 14.25
N PRO A 201 4.76 -15.08 13.47
CA PRO A 201 3.38 -15.56 13.57
C PRO A 201 3.13 -16.86 12.79
N VAL A 202 4.11 -17.32 12.02
CA VAL A 202 4.02 -18.50 11.14
C VAL A 202 5.14 -19.50 11.45
N ASP A 203 4.97 -20.75 11.01
CA ASP A 203 6.00 -21.78 11.09
C ASP A 203 7.32 -21.29 10.42
N PRO A 204 8.45 -21.24 11.14
CA PRO A 204 9.71 -20.73 10.59
C PRO A 204 10.25 -21.45 9.36
N ASP A 205 9.77 -22.67 9.09
CA ASP A 205 10.18 -23.49 7.95
C ASP A 205 9.14 -23.48 6.81
N VAL A 206 8.01 -22.77 6.97
CA VAL A 206 7.04 -22.62 5.88
C VAL A 206 7.62 -21.74 4.78
N ARG A 207 7.63 -22.24 3.55
CA ARG A 207 8.06 -21.47 2.37
C ARG A 207 6.87 -20.77 1.76
N MET A 208 7.03 -19.50 1.43
CA MET A 208 6.02 -18.72 0.70
C MET A 208 6.66 -17.92 -0.43
N PRO A 209 5.97 -17.75 -1.56
CA PRO A 209 6.39 -16.86 -2.62
C PRO A 209 6.13 -15.42 -2.19
N MET A 210 7.05 -14.56 -2.58
CA MET A 210 7.02 -13.12 -2.36
C MET A 210 7.40 -12.41 -3.67
N VAL A 211 7.20 -11.11 -3.74
CA VAL A 211 7.70 -10.26 -4.83
C VAL A 211 8.07 -8.90 -4.28
N TYR A 212 9.23 -8.37 -4.69
CA TYR A 212 9.58 -7.00 -4.35
C TYR A 212 8.84 -6.01 -5.27
N VAL A 213 8.39 -4.88 -4.74
CA VAL A 213 7.50 -3.92 -5.42
C VAL A 213 8.02 -3.50 -6.80
N ASN A 214 9.33 -3.34 -6.99
CA ASN A 214 9.90 -3.01 -8.30
C ASN A 214 9.62 -4.10 -9.35
N ASP A 215 9.74 -5.37 -8.96
CA ASP A 215 9.41 -6.49 -9.85
C ASP A 215 7.90 -6.67 -10.01
N LEU A 216 7.11 -6.41 -8.97
CA LEU A 216 5.65 -6.40 -9.07
C LEU A 216 5.19 -5.39 -10.12
N MET A 217 5.66 -4.14 -10.02
CA MET A 217 5.29 -3.06 -10.94
C MET A 217 5.69 -3.40 -12.38
N ARG A 218 6.89 -3.97 -12.61
CA ARG A 218 7.29 -4.42 -13.95
C ARG A 218 6.38 -5.52 -14.48
N GLY A 219 6.02 -6.51 -13.65
CA GLY A 219 5.15 -7.61 -14.05
C GLY A 219 3.73 -7.15 -14.36
N LEU A 220 3.16 -6.29 -13.51
CA LEU A 220 1.85 -5.67 -13.70
C LEU A 220 1.81 -4.83 -14.98
N ILE A 221 2.79 -3.94 -15.18
CA ILE A 221 2.87 -3.11 -16.39
C ILE A 221 3.03 -3.99 -17.63
N ALA A 222 3.89 -5.01 -17.59
CA ALA A 222 4.06 -5.93 -18.71
C ALA A 222 2.75 -6.68 -19.03
N LEU A 223 2.02 -7.13 -18.00
CA LEU A 223 0.70 -7.74 -18.19
C LEU A 223 -0.29 -6.78 -18.82
N GLN A 224 -0.33 -5.51 -18.41
CA GLN A 224 -1.33 -4.56 -18.87
C GLN A 224 -1.03 -3.94 -20.24
N ASP A 225 0.25 -3.84 -20.59
CA ASP A 225 0.69 -3.30 -21.88
C ASP A 225 0.77 -4.37 -22.97
N ALA A 226 0.76 -5.66 -22.62
CA ALA A 226 0.80 -6.74 -23.60
C ALA A 226 -0.38 -6.65 -24.59
N ASP A 227 -0.10 -6.93 -25.87
CA ASP A 227 -1.15 -7.07 -26.88
C ASP A 227 -2.04 -8.25 -26.51
N GLU A 228 -3.36 -8.07 -26.63
CA GLU A 228 -4.35 -9.08 -26.24
C GLU A 228 -4.10 -10.43 -26.94
N ALA A 229 -3.66 -10.40 -28.20
CA ALA A 229 -3.37 -11.59 -29.00
C ALA A 229 -2.14 -12.39 -28.55
N MET A 230 -1.25 -11.77 -27.75
CA MET A 230 -0.05 -12.44 -27.21
C MET A 230 -0.33 -13.17 -25.89
N LEU A 231 -1.48 -12.91 -25.26
CA LEU A 231 -1.83 -13.48 -23.97
C LEU A 231 -2.49 -14.85 -24.16
N THR A 232 -1.72 -15.92 -23.98
CA THR A 232 -2.18 -17.29 -24.27
C THR A 232 -2.74 -18.03 -23.06
N GLU A 233 -2.57 -17.48 -21.85
CA GLU A 233 -3.16 -18.05 -20.64
C GLU A 233 -4.69 -17.81 -20.54
N PRO A 234 -5.45 -18.77 -19.98
CA PRO A 234 -6.90 -18.65 -19.85
C PRO A 234 -7.30 -17.42 -19.06
N GLN A 235 -8.38 -16.76 -19.49
CA GLN A 235 -8.88 -15.52 -18.87
C GLN A 235 -7.82 -14.41 -18.75
N ARG A 236 -6.71 -14.50 -19.52
CA ARG A 236 -5.57 -13.57 -19.46
C ARG A 236 -5.02 -13.43 -18.03
N GLY A 237 -5.04 -14.54 -17.29
CA GLY A 237 -4.58 -14.64 -15.91
C GLY A 237 -3.13 -15.07 -15.81
N TYR A 238 -2.32 -14.35 -15.03
CA TYR A 238 -0.90 -14.67 -14.83
C TYR A 238 -0.53 -14.59 -13.35
N CYS A 239 0.33 -15.51 -12.90
CA CYS A 239 1.08 -15.30 -11.67
C CYS A 239 2.17 -14.24 -11.92
N ILE A 240 2.44 -13.40 -10.92
CA ILE A 240 3.59 -12.47 -10.94
C ILE A 240 4.65 -13.02 -9.98
N PRO A 241 5.49 -13.96 -10.44
CA PRO A 241 6.49 -14.61 -9.59
C PRO A 241 7.60 -13.63 -9.20
N GLY A 242 8.09 -13.75 -7.97
CA GLY A 242 9.24 -13.01 -7.47
C GLY A 242 10.32 -13.95 -6.94
N LEU A 243 10.48 -13.90 -5.62
CA LEU A 243 11.37 -14.76 -4.85
C LEU A 243 10.53 -15.68 -3.96
N SER A 244 11.16 -16.64 -3.29
CA SER A 244 10.47 -17.48 -2.30
C SER A 244 11.45 -17.79 -1.19
N PHE A 245 11.00 -17.72 0.06
CA PHE A 245 11.83 -17.99 1.22
C PHE A 245 11.01 -18.50 2.39
N THR A 246 11.70 -19.12 3.35
CA THR A 246 11.16 -19.38 4.69
C THR A 246 11.48 -18.24 5.65
N PRO A 247 10.71 -18.03 6.74
CA PRO A 247 11.09 -17.09 7.78
C PRO A 247 12.54 -17.32 8.28
N ASN A 248 12.97 -18.57 8.45
CA ASN A 248 14.35 -18.89 8.85
C ASN A 248 15.40 -18.37 7.86
N GLU A 249 15.15 -18.46 6.55
CA GLU A 249 16.03 -17.90 5.52
C GLU A 249 16.07 -16.36 5.60
N LEU A 250 14.91 -15.71 5.77
CA LEU A 250 14.83 -14.27 5.96
C LEU A 250 15.60 -13.82 7.20
N PHE A 251 15.41 -14.48 8.34
CA PHE A 251 16.06 -14.13 9.60
C PHE A 251 17.57 -14.34 9.54
N ALA A 252 18.03 -15.38 8.81
CA ALA A 252 19.45 -15.57 8.55
C ALA A 252 20.03 -14.44 7.69
N GLU A 253 19.31 -13.96 6.67
CA GLU A 253 19.73 -12.82 5.86
C GLU A 253 19.76 -11.51 6.68
N ILE A 254 18.72 -11.22 7.45
CA ILE A 254 18.67 -10.06 8.36
C ILE A 254 19.87 -10.04 9.30
N ARG A 255 20.27 -11.20 9.86
CA ARG A 255 21.43 -11.30 10.77
C ARG A 255 22.76 -10.95 10.13
N LYS A 256 22.89 -11.00 8.80
CA LYS A 256 24.09 -10.50 8.11
C LYS A 256 24.25 -8.99 8.27
N HIS A 257 23.14 -8.26 8.41
CA HIS A 257 23.12 -6.81 8.61
C HIS A 257 22.99 -6.44 10.10
N HIS A 258 22.17 -7.18 10.84
CA HIS A 258 21.92 -6.98 12.28
C HIS A 258 22.20 -8.30 13.04
N PRO A 259 23.46 -8.60 13.41
CA PRO A 259 23.82 -9.86 14.09
C PRO A 259 23.06 -10.12 15.40
N GLY A 260 22.53 -9.05 16.02
CA GLY A 260 21.69 -9.13 17.20
C GLY A 260 20.23 -9.53 16.97
N PHE A 261 19.79 -9.73 15.73
CA PHE A 261 18.39 -10.03 15.46
C PHE A 261 17.96 -11.38 16.07
N GLY A 262 17.03 -11.29 17.02
CA GLY A 262 16.39 -12.39 17.72
C GLY A 262 14.89 -12.45 17.43
N PHE A 263 14.35 -13.67 17.45
CA PHE A 263 12.92 -13.89 17.31
C PHE A 263 12.45 -14.98 18.26
N ARG A 264 11.15 -14.97 18.54
CA ARG A 264 10.40 -16.06 19.17
C ARG A 264 9.27 -16.47 18.23
N VAL A 265 8.76 -17.69 18.37
CA VAL A 265 7.68 -18.20 17.53
C VAL A 265 6.42 -18.24 18.37
N GLU A 266 5.38 -17.53 17.93
CA GLU A 266 4.03 -17.63 18.48
C GLU A 266 3.07 -17.67 17.32
N LEU A 267 2.56 -18.86 17.00
CA LEU A 267 1.77 -19.06 15.80
C LEU A 267 0.42 -18.36 15.94
N ASP A 268 0.13 -17.46 15.01
CA ASP A 268 -1.23 -17.01 14.75
C ASP A 268 -1.96 -18.12 13.97
N GLU A 269 -3.11 -18.56 14.47
CA GLU A 269 -3.83 -19.73 13.93
C GLU A 269 -4.19 -19.53 12.46
N ASN A 270 -4.73 -18.37 12.10
CA ASN A 270 -5.16 -18.06 10.73
C ASN A 270 -3.95 -17.87 9.80
N MET A 271 -2.98 -17.04 10.18
CA MET A 271 -1.79 -16.78 9.35
C MET A 271 -1.02 -18.07 9.08
N ASN A 272 -0.81 -18.90 10.11
CA ASN A 272 -0.10 -20.16 9.97
C ASN A 272 -0.89 -21.20 9.15
N GLN A 273 -2.22 -21.25 9.29
CA GLN A 273 -3.05 -22.09 8.42
C GLN A 273 -2.92 -21.67 6.95
N PHE A 274 -3.03 -20.37 6.66
CA PHE A 274 -2.93 -19.83 5.31
C PHE A 274 -1.55 -20.09 4.68
N ALA A 275 -0.47 -19.83 5.42
CA ALA A 275 0.90 -20.11 4.97
C ALA A 275 1.10 -21.60 4.61
N ARG A 276 0.45 -22.52 5.34
CA ARG A 276 0.55 -23.97 5.10
C ARG A 276 -0.23 -24.48 3.90
N ILE A 277 -1.18 -23.71 3.35
CA ILE A 277 -1.99 -24.14 2.20
C ILE A 277 -1.58 -23.44 0.91
N TRP A 278 -1.07 -22.20 0.99
CA TRP A 278 -0.62 -21.46 -0.19
C TRP A 278 0.63 -22.05 -0.82
N PRO A 279 0.83 -21.94 -2.14
CA PRO A 279 2.01 -22.45 -2.83
C PRO A 279 3.31 -21.99 -2.16
N ASP A 280 4.36 -22.80 -2.27
CA ASP A 280 5.74 -22.44 -1.94
C ASP A 280 6.35 -21.55 -3.02
N GLU A 281 6.02 -21.82 -4.30
CA GLU A 281 6.63 -21.20 -5.47
C GLU A 281 5.61 -21.02 -6.61
N LEU A 282 5.63 -19.85 -7.25
CA LEU A 282 4.87 -19.57 -8.47
C LEU A 282 5.70 -19.91 -9.71
N SER A 283 5.04 -20.37 -10.78
CA SER A 283 5.72 -20.61 -12.06
C SER A 283 6.24 -19.31 -12.68
N THR A 284 7.46 -19.36 -13.22
CA THR A 284 8.07 -18.28 -14.01
C THR A 284 7.85 -18.41 -15.51
N THR A 285 7.27 -19.51 -15.96
CA THR A 285 7.25 -19.89 -17.38
C THR A 285 6.28 -19.02 -18.19
N GLU A 286 5.06 -18.85 -17.71
CA GLU A 286 3.97 -18.20 -18.44
C GLU A 286 4.21 -16.69 -18.57
N ALA A 287 4.58 -16.03 -17.47
CA ALA A 287 4.89 -14.61 -17.47
C ALA A 287 6.14 -14.28 -18.31
N LEU A 288 7.15 -15.17 -18.31
CA LEU A 288 8.31 -15.00 -19.17
C LEU A 288 7.94 -15.16 -20.65
N ARG A 289 7.16 -16.20 -20.97
CA ARG A 289 6.75 -16.54 -22.34
C ARG A 289 5.95 -15.42 -23.00
N ASP A 290 4.90 -14.94 -22.32
CA ASP A 290 3.92 -14.04 -22.95
C ASP A 290 4.19 -12.56 -22.63
N LEU A 291 4.79 -12.27 -21.47
CA LEU A 291 5.01 -10.88 -21.00
C LEU A 291 6.48 -10.44 -21.07
N GLY A 292 7.40 -11.36 -21.37
CA GLY A 292 8.84 -11.10 -21.27
C GLY A 292 9.28 -10.78 -19.84
N TYR A 293 8.49 -11.19 -18.84
CA TYR A 293 8.71 -10.87 -17.44
C TYR A 293 9.48 -11.98 -16.72
N SER A 294 10.57 -11.61 -16.07
CA SER A 294 11.24 -12.42 -15.05
C SER A 294 11.59 -11.53 -13.85
N PRO A 295 11.46 -12.03 -12.61
CA PRO A 295 11.92 -11.28 -11.44
C PRO A 295 13.43 -11.09 -11.46
N LYS A 296 13.90 -10.02 -10.82
CA LYS A 296 15.31 -9.60 -10.77
C LYS A 296 15.83 -9.45 -9.34
N VAL A 297 14.94 -9.21 -8.37
CA VAL A 297 15.33 -8.94 -6.99
C VAL A 297 15.36 -10.24 -6.18
N GLY A 298 16.55 -10.59 -5.69
CA GLY A 298 16.74 -11.73 -4.78
C GLY A 298 16.53 -11.36 -3.30
N LEU A 299 16.59 -12.36 -2.42
CA LEU A 299 16.44 -12.18 -0.97
C LEU A 299 17.44 -11.17 -0.39
N SER A 300 18.73 -11.30 -0.74
CA SER A 300 19.79 -10.43 -0.22
C SER A 300 19.62 -8.97 -0.66
N ASP A 301 19.29 -8.75 -1.94
CA ASP A 301 19.01 -7.41 -2.46
C ASP A 301 17.77 -6.80 -1.80
N MET A 302 16.70 -7.59 -1.63
CA MET A 302 15.47 -7.14 -0.97
C MET A 302 15.75 -6.70 0.48
N VAL A 303 16.41 -7.54 1.28
CA VAL A 303 16.77 -7.20 2.67
C VAL A 303 17.62 -5.94 2.73
N THR A 304 18.63 -5.83 1.85
CA THR A 304 19.50 -4.66 1.78
C THR A 304 18.71 -3.39 1.46
N HIS A 305 17.82 -3.42 0.46
CA HIS A 305 17.03 -2.26 0.07
C HIS A 305 16.08 -1.79 1.17
N VAL A 306 15.36 -2.71 1.82
CA VAL A 306 14.40 -2.36 2.88
C VAL A 306 15.14 -1.79 4.09
N LEU A 307 16.21 -2.44 4.55
CA LEU A 307 16.99 -1.94 5.70
C LEU A 307 17.63 -0.58 5.41
N ALA A 308 18.18 -0.38 4.21
CA ALA A 308 18.76 0.91 3.83
C ALA A 308 17.71 2.02 3.80
N ALA A 309 16.52 1.77 3.25
CA ALA A 309 15.44 2.75 3.22
C ALA A 309 14.92 3.10 4.62
N HIS A 310 14.78 2.10 5.51
CA HIS A 310 14.40 2.33 6.90
C HIS A 310 15.47 3.11 7.66
N GLU A 311 16.75 2.83 7.43
CA GLU A 311 17.87 3.57 8.02
C GLU A 311 17.86 5.04 7.56
N ASP A 312 17.70 5.30 6.26
CA ASP A 312 17.59 6.67 5.72
C ASP A 312 16.39 7.42 6.33
N LEU A 313 15.25 6.76 6.48
CA LEU A 313 14.07 7.34 7.12
C LEU A 313 14.33 7.65 8.61
N ASN A 314 14.95 6.71 9.33
CA ASN A 314 15.32 6.88 10.73
C ASN A 314 16.32 8.04 10.91
N GLN A 315 17.30 8.19 10.02
CA GLN A 315 18.26 9.29 10.04
C GLN A 315 17.57 10.64 9.80
N LYS A 316 16.68 10.74 8.81
CA LYS A 316 15.88 11.95 8.57
C LYS A 316 15.01 12.30 9.78
N THR A 317 14.34 11.31 10.36
CA THR A 317 13.51 11.46 11.56
C THR A 317 14.35 11.94 12.75
N ALA A 318 15.54 11.36 12.95
CA ALA A 318 16.46 11.74 14.02
C ALA A 318 17.00 13.16 13.86
N GLN A 319 17.32 13.57 12.63
CA GLN A 319 17.73 14.93 12.33
C GLN A 319 16.61 15.93 12.60
N ALA A 320 15.37 15.62 12.19
CA ALA A 320 14.20 16.46 12.47
C ALA A 320 13.96 16.59 13.97
N PHE A 321 13.96 15.48 14.71
CA PHE A 321 13.80 15.48 16.16
C PHE A 321 14.90 16.29 16.86
N LYS A 322 16.17 16.08 16.50
CA LYS A 322 17.30 16.82 17.08
C LYS A 322 17.25 18.31 16.75
N ALA A 323 16.71 18.69 15.59
CA ALA A 323 16.51 20.08 15.23
C ALA A 323 15.38 20.75 16.04
N MET A 324 14.46 19.96 16.61
CA MET A 324 13.38 20.43 17.50
C MET A 324 13.79 20.41 18.98
N ASP A 325 14.57 19.41 19.40
CA ASP A 325 15.05 19.21 20.77
C ASP A 325 16.19 20.20 21.11
N THR A 326 15.85 21.49 21.16
CA THR A 326 16.79 22.59 21.33
C THR A 326 17.47 22.60 22.70
N ASP A 327 16.89 21.94 23.71
CA ASP A 327 17.45 21.80 25.05
C ASP A 327 18.11 20.44 25.29
N SER A 328 18.12 19.54 24.28
CA SER A 328 18.77 18.23 24.32
C SER A 328 18.27 17.33 25.45
N THR A 329 16.98 17.47 25.80
CA THR A 329 16.34 16.70 26.87
C THR A 329 15.86 15.33 26.39
N GLY A 330 15.83 15.09 25.08
CA GLY A 330 15.25 13.90 24.47
C GLY A 330 13.72 13.88 24.48
N MET A 331 13.10 15.02 24.81
CA MET A 331 11.65 15.20 24.96
C MET A 331 11.24 16.51 24.28
N LEU A 332 10.32 16.45 23.32
CA LEU A 332 9.81 17.65 22.66
C LEU A 332 8.59 18.17 23.39
N ASN A 333 8.57 19.46 23.70
CA ASN A 333 7.36 20.14 24.15
C ASN A 333 6.64 20.85 22.99
N ARG A 334 5.40 21.26 23.25
CA ARG A 334 4.55 22.00 22.30
C ARG A 334 5.28 23.20 21.68
N THR A 335 5.99 23.98 22.48
CA THR A 335 6.68 25.21 22.03
C THR A 335 7.83 24.90 21.07
N GLN A 336 8.58 23.83 21.30
CA GLN A 336 9.66 23.38 20.41
C GLN A 336 9.12 22.92 19.05
N ILE A 337 8.04 22.14 19.05
CA ILE A 337 7.35 21.69 17.83
C ILE A 337 6.79 22.90 17.06
N GLU A 338 6.12 23.81 17.76
CA GLU A 338 5.60 25.05 17.17
C GLU A 338 6.70 25.91 16.55
N ALA A 339 7.82 26.12 17.24
CA ALA A 339 8.94 26.91 16.74
C ALA A 339 9.53 26.32 15.46
N HIS A 340 9.63 24.99 15.39
CA HIS A 340 10.11 24.28 14.21
C HIS A 340 9.15 24.43 13.03
N ILE A 341 7.85 24.18 13.24
CA ILE A 341 6.82 24.35 12.22
C ILE A 341 6.80 25.79 11.70
N ARG A 342 6.89 26.79 12.60
CA ARG A 342 6.97 28.21 12.21
C ARG A 342 8.20 28.49 11.35
N LYS A 343 9.37 27.93 11.68
CA LYS A 343 10.59 28.10 10.88
C LYS A 343 10.47 27.53 9.46
N TYR A 344 9.84 26.35 9.32
CA TYR A 344 9.62 25.72 8.01
C TYR A 344 8.52 26.39 7.18
N LEU A 345 7.46 26.89 7.83
CA LEU A 345 6.38 27.61 7.15
C LEU A 345 6.79 29.00 6.65
N VAL A 346 7.72 29.66 7.33
CA VAL A 346 8.20 31.01 6.95
C VAL A 346 9.38 30.95 5.97
N GLN A 347 10.17 29.87 5.94
CA GLN A 347 11.21 29.69 4.92
C GLN A 347 10.60 29.37 3.55
N GLY A 348 10.37 30.42 2.74
CA GLY A 348 9.97 30.33 1.34
C GLY A 348 8.91 31.32 0.89
N ARG A 349 8.28 32.08 1.82
CA ARG A 349 7.21 33.04 1.50
C ARG A 349 7.25 34.23 2.47
N GLU A 350 8.08 35.23 2.15
CA GLU A 350 8.27 36.45 2.96
C GLU A 350 7.03 37.39 3.02
N ASP A 351 5.97 37.13 2.25
CA ASP A 351 4.84 38.07 2.04
C ASP A 351 3.56 37.84 2.87
N TYR A 352 3.50 36.89 3.80
CA TYR A 352 2.27 36.58 4.56
C TYR A 352 2.42 36.78 6.07
N SER A 353 2.53 38.03 6.52
CA SER A 353 2.91 38.32 7.91
C SER A 353 1.78 38.41 8.95
N HIS A 354 0.48 38.26 8.60
CA HIS A 354 -0.58 38.54 9.60
C HIS A 354 -1.75 37.56 9.75
N THR A 355 -1.91 36.52 8.92
CA THR A 355 -3.03 35.53 9.07
C THR A 355 -2.58 34.10 9.38
N GLY A 356 -1.28 33.83 9.45
CA GLY A 356 -0.74 32.47 9.72
C GLY A 356 -0.44 32.17 11.20
N GLN A 357 -0.66 33.11 12.13
CA GLN A 357 -0.23 32.92 13.52
C GLN A 357 -1.15 31.99 14.33
N ASP A 358 -2.47 32.13 14.20
CA ASP A 358 -3.47 31.32 14.90
C ASP A 358 -3.59 29.90 14.29
N ALA A 359 -3.53 29.80 12.96
CA ALA A 359 -3.62 28.52 12.24
C ALA A 359 -2.46 27.55 12.57
N VAL A 360 -1.29 28.09 12.93
CA VAL A 360 -0.15 27.28 13.37
C VAL A 360 -0.36 26.74 14.79
N GLY A 361 -1.01 27.51 15.67
CA GLY A 361 -1.37 27.03 17.01
C GLY A 361 -2.28 25.81 16.95
N ASP A 362 -3.39 25.91 16.19
CA ASP A 362 -4.35 24.81 16.02
C ASP A 362 -3.73 23.58 15.33
N LEU A 363 -2.78 23.79 14.40
CA LEU A 363 -2.01 22.71 13.77
C LEU A 363 -1.16 21.98 14.81
N VAL A 364 -0.44 22.72 15.65
CA VAL A 364 0.40 22.18 16.71
C VAL A 364 -0.42 21.45 17.76
N ASP A 365 -1.57 21.98 18.17
CA ASP A 365 -2.43 21.33 19.16
C ASP A 365 -2.92 19.96 18.69
N LYS A 366 -3.36 19.86 17.43
CA LYS A 366 -3.73 18.57 16.82
C LYS A 366 -2.54 17.62 16.71
N LEU A 367 -1.37 18.13 16.32
CA LEU A 367 -0.14 17.33 16.27
C LEU A 367 0.22 16.79 17.66
N MET A 368 0.08 17.61 18.69
CA MET A 368 0.31 17.20 20.08
C MET A 368 -0.70 16.14 20.53
N ASP A 369 -1.97 16.24 20.15
CA ASP A 369 -2.98 15.20 20.46
C ASP A 369 -2.59 13.83 19.86
N GLU A 370 -1.92 13.82 18.70
CA GLU A 370 -1.45 12.59 18.05
C GLU A 370 -0.10 12.10 18.59
N LEU A 371 0.83 13.02 18.85
CA LEU A 371 2.20 12.72 19.28
C LEU A 371 2.31 12.40 20.78
N ASP A 372 1.56 13.11 21.62
CA ASP A 372 1.53 12.96 23.07
C ASP A 372 0.34 12.10 23.52
N THR A 373 0.39 10.83 23.10
CA THR A 373 -0.65 9.83 23.42
C THR A 373 -0.90 9.63 24.93
N LYS A 374 0.05 10.03 25.79
CA LYS A 374 -0.06 9.94 27.25
C LYS A 374 -0.55 11.23 27.91
N LYS A 375 -0.68 12.32 27.15
CA LYS A 375 -1.10 13.65 27.62
C LYS A 375 -0.20 14.19 28.74
N GLU A 376 1.10 13.95 28.62
CA GLU A 376 2.11 14.39 29.60
C GLU A 376 2.68 15.79 29.27
N GLY A 377 2.32 16.37 28.12
CA GLY A 377 2.82 17.63 27.58
C GLY A 377 4.14 17.49 26.83
N PHE A 378 4.67 16.27 26.69
CA PHE A 378 5.97 15.97 26.10
C PHE A 378 5.90 14.78 25.14
N VAL A 379 6.68 14.85 24.07
CA VAL A 379 6.78 13.83 23.05
C VAL A 379 8.18 13.22 23.11
N SER A 380 8.26 11.94 23.46
CA SER A 380 9.52 11.20 23.44
C SER A 380 10.00 10.89 22.02
N TRP A 381 11.30 10.61 21.87
CA TRP A 381 11.86 10.08 20.61
C TRP A 381 11.06 8.89 20.05
N TRP A 382 10.64 7.96 20.93
CA TRP A 382 9.88 6.79 20.53
C TRP A 382 8.51 7.17 19.96
N SER A 383 7.75 8.00 20.68
CA SER A 383 6.43 8.47 20.24
C SER A 383 6.52 9.22 18.91
N PHE A 384 7.52 10.09 18.77
CA PHE A 384 7.76 10.84 17.54
C PHE A 384 8.13 9.93 16.36
N THR A 385 8.98 8.93 16.58
CA THR A 385 9.40 7.98 15.54
C THR A 385 8.24 7.12 15.08
N GLU A 386 7.42 6.59 15.99
CA GLU A 386 6.22 5.82 15.65
C GLU A 386 5.20 6.64 14.87
N TRP A 387 4.99 7.90 15.26
CA TRP A 387 4.10 8.79 14.54
C TRP A 387 4.64 9.14 13.15
N ASN A 388 5.92 9.50 13.02
CA ASN A 388 6.55 9.87 11.75
C ASN A 388 6.73 8.69 10.77
N ARG A 389 6.41 7.46 11.19
CA ARG A 389 6.26 6.32 10.28
C ARG A 389 4.89 6.31 9.60
N ARG A 390 3.83 6.68 10.33
CA ARG A 390 2.44 6.63 9.85
C ARG A 390 2.00 7.93 9.18
N SER A 391 2.61 9.02 9.61
CA SER A 391 2.47 10.37 9.09
C SER A 391 3.84 10.90 8.69
N SER A 392 3.87 12.03 7.99
CA SER A 392 5.09 12.81 7.81
C SER A 392 4.82 14.22 8.30
N LEU A 393 5.71 14.76 9.16
CA LEU A 393 5.60 16.14 9.62
C LEU A 393 5.51 17.11 8.45
N ASP A 394 6.31 16.89 7.42
CA ASP A 394 6.29 17.72 6.22
C ASP A 394 4.96 17.57 5.46
N GLU A 395 4.43 16.35 5.30
CA GLU A 395 3.15 16.15 4.62
C GLU A 395 1.97 16.74 5.40
N GLU A 396 1.95 16.64 6.72
CA GLU A 396 0.88 17.21 7.55
C GLU A 396 0.92 18.73 7.60
N VAL A 397 2.13 19.31 7.73
CA VAL A 397 2.33 20.75 7.61
C VAL A 397 1.87 21.22 6.23
N TRP A 398 2.20 20.49 5.16
CA TRP A 398 1.74 20.79 3.80
C TRP A 398 0.22 20.69 3.63
N LYS A 399 -0.42 19.64 4.17
CA LYS A 399 -1.89 19.46 4.13
C LYS A 399 -2.59 20.65 4.76
N LYS A 400 -2.20 21.06 5.98
CA LYS A 400 -2.86 22.18 6.67
C LYS A 400 -2.55 23.54 6.04
N VAL A 401 -1.35 23.74 5.48
CA VAL A 401 -1.06 24.96 4.69
C VAL A 401 -1.99 25.06 3.50
N HIS A 402 -2.21 23.95 2.80
CA HIS A 402 -3.14 23.93 1.68
C HIS A 402 -4.58 24.24 2.12
N ASP A 403 -5.05 23.67 3.22
CA ASP A 403 -6.38 23.93 3.79
C ASP A 403 -6.56 25.41 4.16
N VAL A 404 -5.55 26.01 4.80
CA VAL A 404 -5.53 27.45 5.12
C VAL A 404 -5.55 28.29 3.85
N GLN A 405 -4.84 27.89 2.79
CA GLN A 405 -4.85 28.60 1.50
C GLN A 405 -6.19 28.47 0.75
N GLU A 406 -6.84 27.32 0.80
CA GLU A 406 -8.20 27.11 0.27
C GLU A 406 -9.21 27.98 1.00
N GLU A 407 -9.17 28.02 2.34
CA GLU A 407 -10.07 28.85 3.14
C GLU A 407 -9.82 30.34 2.88
N LEU A 408 -8.56 30.77 2.73
CA LEU A 408 -8.24 32.14 2.33
C LEU A 408 -8.76 32.46 0.93
N ARG A 409 -8.61 31.53 -0.04
CA ARG A 409 -9.12 31.70 -1.41
C ARG A 409 -10.64 31.76 -1.44
N LYS A 410 -11.31 31.00 -0.58
CA LYS A 410 -12.76 31.01 -0.41
C LYS A 410 -13.21 32.34 0.19
N GLN A 411 -12.58 32.81 1.26
CA GLN A 411 -12.83 34.14 1.84
C GLN A 411 -12.58 35.27 0.83
N ILE A 412 -11.53 35.19 0.00
CA ILE A 412 -11.26 36.16 -1.06
C ILE A 412 -12.34 36.12 -2.16
N ARG A 413 -12.84 34.94 -2.53
CA ARG A 413 -13.97 34.80 -3.48
C ARG A 413 -15.27 35.37 -2.91
N GLU A 414 -15.52 35.15 -1.62
CA GLU A 414 -16.68 35.68 -0.91
C GLU A 414 -16.60 37.20 -0.74
N LEU A 415 -15.40 37.75 -0.50
CA LEU A 415 -15.13 39.20 -0.46
C LEU A 415 -15.16 39.85 -1.86
N GLY A 416 -14.80 39.10 -2.91
CA GLY A 416 -14.91 39.53 -4.31
C GLY A 416 -16.33 39.45 -4.90
N ALA A 417 -17.28 38.84 -4.17
CA ALA A 417 -18.69 38.72 -4.55
C ALA A 417 -19.58 39.82 -3.94
N VAL A 418 -19.01 40.81 -3.23
CA VAL A 418 -19.75 41.99 -2.78
C VAL A 418 -20.06 42.87 -4.00
N PRO A 419 -21.34 43.17 -4.31
CA PRO A 419 -21.66 44.06 -5.41
C PRO A 419 -21.02 45.43 -5.14
N ARG A 420 -20.25 45.95 -6.10
CA ARG A 420 -19.95 47.40 -6.10
C ARG A 420 -21.28 48.13 -6.27
N VAL A 421 -21.75 48.75 -5.19
CA VAL A 421 -22.89 49.68 -5.18
C VAL A 421 -22.54 50.92 -5.98
#